data_AF-A0A7C5DUF1-F1
#
_entry.id   AF-A0A7C5DUF1-F1
#
_cell.length_a   1.000
_cell.length_b   1.000
_cell.length_c   1.000
_cell.angle_alpha   90.00
_cell.angle_beta   90.00
_cell.angle_gamma   90.00
#
_symmetry.space_group_name_H-M   'P 1'
#
loop_
_entity.id
_entity.type
_entity.pdbx_description
1 polymer ?
#
loop_
_entity_poly.entity_id
_entity_poly.type
_entity_poly.pdbx_seq_one_letter_code
_entity_poly.pdbx_strand_id
1 'polypeptide(L)'
;MAQHYGCVAEFRAFDQMLYLALGLAAVTGFIFAAPGAVMIAGRVTLRENGKISLAGPLVNFGLAIIFWGLSFYLPFLFIGYYINAWLGLFNLIPFGNFDGKKILDWNRYVWLGMVLGGIGLLWVLPRVIF
;
A
#
# COMPACT_ATOMS: atom_id res chain seq x y z
N MET A 1 22.25 9.40 -0.44
CA MET A 1 22.46 8.15 -1.21
C MET A 1 22.21 8.32 -2.71
N ALA A 2 21.08 8.89 -3.16
CA ALA A 2 20.82 9.09 -4.61
C ALA A 2 21.82 10.00 -5.34
N GLN A 3 22.41 11.01 -4.68
CA GLN A 3 23.46 11.85 -5.28
C GLN A 3 24.83 11.16 -5.40
N HIS A 4 25.05 10.04 -4.70
CA HIS A 4 26.31 9.30 -4.79
C HIS A 4 26.41 8.48 -6.09
N TYR A 5 25.28 8.31 -6.80
CA TYR A 5 25.15 7.55 -8.05
C TYR A 5 24.93 8.44 -9.29
N GLY A 6 25.12 9.76 -9.20
CA GLY A 6 24.99 10.67 -10.35
C GLY A 6 23.56 10.93 -10.83
N CYS A 7 22.55 10.56 -10.04
CA CYS A 7 21.15 10.83 -10.36
C CYS A 7 20.75 12.24 -9.88
N VAL A 8 20.18 13.02 -10.79
CA VAL A 8 19.57 14.32 -10.49
C VAL A 8 18.25 14.05 -9.76
N ALA A 9 18.19 14.38 -8.48
CA ALA A 9 16.96 14.38 -7.71
C ALA A 9 16.42 15.82 -7.66
N GLU A 10 15.43 16.12 -8.50
CA GLU A 10 14.71 17.40 -8.44
C GLU A 10 13.47 17.20 -7.57
N PHE A 11 13.42 17.90 -6.44
CA PHE A 11 12.22 17.97 -5.62
C PHE A 11 11.22 18.91 -6.29
N ARG A 12 10.12 18.36 -6.81
CA ARG A 12 9.04 19.15 -7.41
C ARG A 12 7.85 19.21 -6.46
N ALA A 13 7.56 20.41 -5.98
CA ALA A 13 6.32 20.69 -5.28
C ALA A 13 5.17 20.70 -6.31
N PHE A 14 4.07 20.03 -5.97
CA PHE A 14 2.84 20.04 -6.78
C PHE A 14 1.86 21.04 -6.18
N ASP A 15 1.69 22.20 -6.83
CA ASP A 15 0.78 23.26 -6.37
C ASP A 15 -0.68 22.79 -6.27
N GLN A 16 -1.06 21.78 -7.07
CA GLN A 16 -2.38 21.15 -7.01
C GLN A 16 -2.67 20.44 -5.68
N MET A 17 -1.65 19.84 -5.06
CA MET A 17 -1.79 19.24 -3.72
C MET A 17 -1.88 20.30 -2.62
N LEU A 18 -1.29 21.47 -2.84
CA LEU A 18 -1.41 22.60 -1.91
C LEU A 18 -2.86 23.12 -1.87
N TYR A 19 -3.50 23.29 -3.02
CA TYR A 19 -4.92 23.67 -3.08
C TYR A 19 -5.84 22.61 -2.47
N LEU A 20 -5.54 21.31 -2.68
CA LEU A 20 -6.28 20.20 -2.07
C LEU A 20 -6.11 20.17 -0.55
N ALA A 21 -4.89 20.35 -0.04
CA ALA A 21 -4.60 20.40 1.39
C ALA A 21 -5.28 21.59 2.07
N LEU A 22 -5.29 22.77 1.43
CA LEU A 22 -5.99 23.95 1.92
C LEU A 22 -7.51 23.76 1.92
N GLY A 23 -8.07 23.16 0.86
CA GLY A 23 -9.50 22.84 0.78
C GLY A 23 -9.94 21.81 1.83
N LEU A 24 -9.17 20.73 2.01
CA LEU A 24 -9.43 19.73 3.05
C LEU A 24 -9.33 20.32 4.46
N ALA A 25 -8.34 21.18 4.71
CA ALA A 25 -8.18 21.86 6.00
C ALA A 25 -9.39 22.75 6.33
N ALA A 26 -9.92 23.48 5.35
CA ALA A 26 -11.08 24.35 5.51
C ALA A 26 -12.39 23.59 5.80
N VAL A 27 -12.53 22.36 5.29
CA VAL A 27 -13.76 21.57 5.41
C VAL A 27 -13.72 20.60 6.60
N THR A 28 -12.56 20.04 6.91
CA THR A 28 -12.44 18.92 7.88
C THR A 28 -11.63 19.26 9.14
N GLY A 29 -10.94 20.41 9.19
CA GLY A 29 -10.04 20.76 10.29
C GLY A 29 -8.76 19.92 10.38
N PHE A 30 -8.55 19.00 9.43
CA PHE A 30 -7.40 18.11 9.36
C PHE A 30 -6.56 18.44 8.13
N ILE A 31 -5.25 18.65 8.33
CA ILE A 31 -4.31 18.99 7.25
C ILE A 31 -3.55 17.71 6.87
N PHE A 32 -3.85 17.17 5.68
CA PHE A 32 -2.99 16.16 5.06
C PHE A 32 -2.20 16.81 3.92
N ALA A 33 -0.99 17.27 4.24
CA ALA A 33 -0.07 17.84 3.27
C ALA A 33 1.09 16.86 3.05
N ALA A 34 1.18 16.26 1.85
CA ALA A 34 2.37 15.56 1.39
C ALA A 34 3.22 16.57 0.60
N PRO A 35 4.33 17.11 1.17
CA PRO A 35 5.08 18.18 0.55
C PRO A 35 6.02 17.55 -0.47
N GLY A 36 5.55 17.47 -1.71
CA GLY A 36 6.37 17.09 -2.87
C GLY A 36 6.78 15.62 -2.93
N ALA A 37 6.92 15.14 -4.17
CA ALA A 37 7.56 13.87 -4.46
C ALA A 37 8.98 14.16 -4.95
N VAL A 38 9.97 13.43 -4.42
CA VAL A 38 11.32 13.42 -5.01
C VAL A 38 11.22 12.65 -6.32
N MET A 39 11.29 13.37 -7.45
CA MET A 39 11.25 12.75 -8.77
C MET A 39 12.63 12.12 -9.04
N ILE A 40 12.77 10.85 -8.67
CA ILE A 40 13.94 10.05 -9.06
C ILE A 40 13.69 9.56 -10.49
N ALA A 41 14.28 10.26 -11.47
CA ALA A 41 14.33 9.77 -12.84
C ALA A 41 15.34 8.63 -12.95
N GLY A 42 14.86 7.40 -12.79
CA GLY A 42 15.59 6.17 -13.08
C GLY A 42 14.73 5.26 -13.94
N ARG A 43 15.33 4.55 -14.91
CA ARG A 43 14.62 3.56 -15.73
C ARG A 43 14.31 2.33 -14.88
N VAL A 44 13.32 2.43 -13.98
CA VAL A 44 12.81 1.26 -13.26
C VAL A 44 12.06 0.42 -14.28
N THR A 45 12.55 -0.80 -14.52
CA THR A 45 11.87 -1.72 -15.42
C THR A 45 10.51 -2.09 -14.84
N LEU A 46 9.57 -2.43 -15.71
CA LEU A 46 8.21 -2.82 -15.31
C LEU A 46 8.25 -4.01 -14.31
N ARG A 47 9.26 -4.88 -14.43
CA ARG A 47 9.56 -5.98 -13.52
C ARG A 47 10.03 -5.54 -12.13
N GLU A 48 10.93 -4.57 -12.05
CA GLU A 48 11.40 -4.03 -10.78
C GLU A 48 10.28 -3.28 -10.06
N ASN A 49 9.52 -2.46 -10.81
CA ASN A 49 8.40 -1.71 -10.26
C ASN A 49 7.32 -2.64 -9.69
N GLY A 50 6.97 -3.71 -10.42
CA GLY A 50 6.03 -4.71 -9.92
C GLY A 50 6.52 -5.43 -8.66
N LYS A 51 7.80 -5.81 -8.59
CA LYS A 51 8.39 -6.44 -7.40
C LYS A 51 8.43 -5.49 -6.20
N ILE A 52 8.75 -4.22 -6.40
CA ILE A 52 8.76 -3.22 -5.33
C ILE A 52 7.34 -3.03 -4.79
N SER A 53 6.35 -2.95 -5.68
CA SER A 53 4.94 -2.84 -5.31
C SER A 53 4.39 -4.07 -4.57
N LEU A 54 5.03 -5.25 -4.65
CA LEU A 54 4.65 -6.40 -3.81
C LEU A 54 4.86 -6.13 -2.32
N ALA A 55 5.86 -5.33 -1.96
CA ALA A 55 6.26 -5.17 -0.56
C ALA A 55 5.12 -4.60 0.29
N GLY A 56 4.36 -3.63 -0.25
CA GLY A 56 3.24 -3.00 0.46
C GLY A 56 2.16 -4.00 0.90
N PRO A 57 1.48 -4.69 -0.03
CA PRO A 57 0.46 -5.66 0.34
C PRO A 57 1.02 -6.85 1.14
N LEU A 58 2.27 -7.29 0.91
CA LEU A 58 2.88 -8.38 1.68
C LEU A 58 3.09 -8.01 3.15
N VAL A 59 3.57 -6.79 3.44
CA VAL A 59 3.70 -6.30 4.82
C VAL A 59 2.34 -6.24 5.50
N ASN A 60 1.31 -5.74 4.80
CA ASN A 60 -0.05 -5.72 5.33
C ASN A 60 -0.56 -7.14 5.64
N PHE A 61 -0.38 -8.11 4.74
CA PHE A 61 -0.77 -9.49 5.02
C PHE A 61 0.02 -10.12 6.17
N GLY A 62 1.31 -9.84 6.28
CA GLY A 62 2.13 -10.28 7.41
C GLY A 62 1.64 -9.71 8.76
N LEU A 63 1.38 -8.40 8.81
CA LEU A 63 0.82 -7.74 9.99
C LEU A 63 -0.57 -8.28 10.35
N ALA A 64 -1.40 -8.58 9.34
CA ALA A 64 -2.69 -9.21 9.57
C ALA A 64 -2.52 -10.55 10.31
N ILE A 65 -1.64 -11.43 9.82
CA ILE A 65 -1.37 -12.73 10.44
C ILE A 65 -0.84 -12.58 11.87
N ILE A 66 0.06 -11.62 12.10
CA ILE A 66 0.60 -11.33 13.45
C ILE A 66 -0.52 -10.91 14.40
N PHE A 67 -1.36 -9.95 14.00
CA PHE A 67 -2.46 -9.48 14.84
C PHE A 67 -3.54 -10.53 15.05
N TRP A 68 -3.79 -11.39 14.07
CA TRP A 68 -4.67 -12.53 14.24
C TRP A 68 -4.12 -13.48 15.32
N GLY A 69 -2.83 -13.83 15.26
CA GLY A 69 -2.18 -14.66 16.29
C GLY A 69 -2.15 -14.03 17.68
N LEU A 70 -2.02 -12.70 17.78
CA LEU A 70 -2.08 -12.01 19.06
C LEU A 70 -3.51 -11.85 19.59
N SER A 71 -4.51 -11.87 18.72
CA SER A 71 -5.92 -11.68 19.10
C SER A 71 -6.46 -12.80 19.99
N PHE A 72 -5.84 -13.98 19.98
CA PHE A 72 -6.18 -15.07 20.91
C PHE A 72 -5.93 -14.71 22.38
N TYR A 73 -4.96 -13.84 22.65
CA TYR A 73 -4.63 -13.37 24.00
C TYR A 73 -5.23 -11.98 24.28
N LEU A 74 -5.30 -11.13 23.25
CA LEU A 74 -5.79 -9.75 23.33
C LEU A 74 -6.88 -9.53 22.27
N PRO A 75 -8.15 -9.86 22.55
CA PRO A 75 -9.23 -9.90 21.56
C PRO A 75 -9.43 -8.59 20.78
N PHE A 76 -9.15 -7.43 21.38
CA PHE A 76 -9.27 -6.14 20.69
C PHE A 76 -8.31 -6.00 19.50
N LEU A 77 -7.20 -6.74 19.45
CA LEU A 77 -6.24 -6.72 18.32
C LEU A 77 -6.80 -7.33 17.04
N PHE A 78 -7.94 -8.02 17.12
CA PHE A 78 -8.65 -8.51 15.94
C PHE A 78 -9.04 -7.38 14.97
N ILE A 79 -9.26 -6.16 15.48
CA ILE A 79 -9.48 -4.99 14.62
C ILE A 79 -8.24 -4.65 13.80
N GLY A 80 -7.05 -4.82 14.37
CA GLY A 80 -5.78 -4.63 13.68
C GLY A 80 -5.59 -5.63 12.55
N TYR A 81 -5.98 -6.89 12.77
CA TYR A 81 -6.00 -7.91 11.72
C TYR A 81 -6.91 -7.50 10.55
N TYR A 82 -8.15 -7.11 10.85
CA TYR A 82 -9.11 -6.68 9.81
C TYR A 82 -8.60 -5.48 9.01
N ILE A 83 -8.08 -4.46 9.68
CA ILE A 83 -7.53 -3.27 9.04
C ILE A 83 -6.38 -3.66 8.09
N ASN A 84 -5.45 -4.49 8.53
CA ASN A 84 -4.29 -4.88 7.72
C ASN A 84 -4.67 -5.79 6.55
N ALA A 85 -5.54 -6.78 6.75
CA ALA A 85 -6.04 -7.63 5.68
C ALA A 85 -6.76 -6.80 4.60
N TRP A 86 -7.59 -5.83 5.02
CA TRP A 86 -8.32 -4.94 4.12
C TRP A 86 -7.38 -3.99 3.37
N LEU A 87 -6.42 -3.34 4.06
CA LEU A 87 -5.42 -2.48 3.43
C LEU A 87 -4.55 -3.23 2.41
N GLY A 88 -4.19 -4.47 2.70
CA GLY A 88 -3.46 -5.34 1.76
C GLY A 88 -4.26 -5.58 0.47
N LEU A 89 -5.55 -5.90 0.61
CA LEU A 89 -6.44 -6.06 -0.55
C LEU A 89 -6.71 -4.76 -1.29
N PHE A 90 -6.87 -3.65 -0.57
CA PHE A 90 -7.09 -2.33 -1.18
C PHE A 90 -5.89 -1.90 -2.03
N ASN A 91 -4.66 -2.17 -1.56
CA ASN A 91 -3.46 -1.90 -2.36
C ASN A 91 -3.37 -2.76 -3.62
N LEU A 92 -4.08 -3.90 -3.70
CA LEU A 92 -4.11 -4.77 -4.87
C LEU A 92 -5.16 -4.34 -5.92
N ILE A 93 -5.92 -3.27 -5.72
CA ILE A 93 -6.86 -2.76 -6.73
C ILE A 93 -6.09 -2.43 -8.02
N PRO A 94 -6.49 -2.98 -9.18
CA PRO A 94 -5.74 -2.83 -10.43
C PRO A 94 -6.10 -1.52 -11.14
N PHE A 95 -5.99 -0.38 -10.44
CA PHE A 95 -6.38 0.93 -10.96
C PHE A 95 -5.41 2.04 -10.56
N GLY A 96 -5.32 3.11 -11.35
CA GLY A 96 -4.55 4.31 -11.01
C GLY A 96 -3.09 4.04 -10.60
N ASN A 97 -2.67 4.64 -9.48
CA ASN A 97 -1.32 4.51 -8.94
C ASN A 97 -1.21 3.41 -7.84
N PHE A 98 -2.25 2.58 -7.67
CA PHE A 98 -2.22 1.48 -6.70
C PHE A 98 -1.16 0.44 -7.08
N ASP A 99 -0.62 -0.23 -6.07
CA ASP A 99 0.40 -1.27 -6.24
C ASP A 99 -0.13 -2.44 -7.09
N GLY A 100 -1.42 -2.75 -6.97
CA GLY A 100 -2.11 -3.78 -7.74
C GLY A 100 -1.98 -3.59 -9.24
N LYS A 101 -2.05 -2.35 -9.74
CA LYS A 101 -1.88 -2.07 -11.18
C LYS A 101 -0.46 -2.41 -11.64
N LYS A 102 0.54 -2.02 -10.86
CA LYS A 102 1.97 -2.27 -11.15
C LYS A 102 2.31 -3.76 -11.08
N ILE A 103 1.74 -4.48 -10.11
CA ILE A 103 1.91 -5.94 -9.98
C ILE A 103 1.20 -6.66 -11.13
N LEU A 104 -0.02 -6.24 -11.50
CA LEU A 104 -0.77 -6.81 -12.61
C LEU A 104 -0.02 -6.65 -13.93
N ASP A 105 0.51 -5.46 -14.20
CA ASP A 105 1.28 -5.16 -15.40
C ASP A 105 2.55 -6.01 -15.47
N TRP A 106 3.20 -6.26 -14.32
CA TRP A 106 4.39 -7.10 -14.25
C TRP A 106 4.08 -8.59 -14.40
N ASN A 107 3.15 -9.12 -13.61
CA ASN A 107 2.77 -10.52 -13.61
C ASN A 107 1.34 -10.72 -13.07
N ARG A 108 0.41 -10.96 -14.00
CA ARG A 108 -1.00 -11.23 -13.69
C ARG A 108 -1.24 -12.41 -12.76
N TYR A 109 -0.39 -13.44 -12.79
CA TYR A 109 -0.55 -14.62 -11.94
C TYR A 109 -0.14 -14.32 -10.49
N VAL A 110 0.91 -13.51 -10.31
CA VAL A 110 1.32 -13.05 -8.97
C VAL A 110 0.23 -12.15 -8.39
N TRP A 111 -0.28 -11.19 -9.18
CA TRP A 111 -1.40 -10.34 -8.76
C TRP A 111 -2.62 -11.17 -8.33
N LEU A 112 -3.04 -12.12 -9.17
CA LEU A 112 -4.18 -12.98 -8.87
C LEU A 112 -3.95 -13.81 -7.60
N GLY A 113 -2.76 -14.40 -7.44
CA GLY A 113 -2.41 -15.15 -6.24
C GLY A 113 -2.48 -14.30 -4.96
N MET A 114 -2.02 -13.05 -5.03
CA MET A 114 -2.13 -12.13 -3.89
C MET A 114 -3.56 -11.71 -3.58
N VAL A 115 -4.39 -11.47 -4.59
CA VAL A 115 -5.81 -11.14 -4.39
C VAL A 115 -6.53 -12.32 -3.74
N LEU A 116 -6.33 -13.54 -4.25
CA LEU A 116 -6.90 -14.75 -3.67
C LEU A 116 -6.40 -14.98 -2.24
N GLY A 117 -5.11 -14.77 -1.98
CA GLY A 117 -4.53 -14.84 -0.63
C GLY A 117 -5.13 -13.82 0.32
N GLY A 118 -5.29 -12.57 -0.12
CA GLY A 118 -5.93 -11.50 0.66
C GLY A 118 -7.40 -11.77 0.94
N ILE A 119 -8.16 -12.28 -0.04
CA ILE A 119 -9.57 -12.69 0.15
C ILE A 119 -9.65 -13.84 1.15
N GLY A 120 -8.75 -14.82 1.05
CA GLY A 120 -8.64 -15.91 2.01
C GLY A 120 -8.36 -15.39 3.43
N LEU A 121 -7.42 -14.44 3.55
CA LEU A 121 -7.14 -13.78 4.82
C LEU A 121 -8.37 -13.04 5.35
N LEU A 122 -9.12 -12.31 4.53
CA LEU A 122 -10.21 -11.47 5.04
C LEU A 122 -11.50 -12.27 5.35
N TRP A 123 -11.79 -13.33 4.58
CA TRP A 123 -13.09 -14.00 4.64
C TRP A 123 -13.05 -15.45 5.11
N VAL A 124 -11.94 -16.16 4.93
CA VAL A 124 -11.85 -17.60 5.24
C VAL A 124 -11.23 -17.80 6.62
N LEU A 125 -10.07 -17.20 6.86
CA LEU A 125 -9.32 -17.36 8.10
C LEU A 125 -10.07 -16.96 9.39
N PRO A 126 -10.90 -15.90 9.43
CA PRO A 126 -11.62 -15.53 10.64
C PRO A 126 -12.81 -16.46 10.95
N ARG A 127 -13.34 -17.18 9.95
CA ARG A 127 -14.47 -18.13 10.11
C ARG A 127 -14.06 -19.51 10.63
N VAL A 128 -12.76 -19.78 10.72
CA VAL A 128 -12.25 -21.07 11.21
C VAL A 128 -12.38 -21.15 12.75
N ILE A 129 -12.63 -20.02 13.43
CA ILE A 129 -12.55 -19.92 14.89
C ILE A 129 -13.75 -19.19 15.51
N PHE A 130 -14.47 -18.37 14.75
CA PHE A 130 -15.73 -17.72 15.14
C PHE A 130 -16.90 -18.25 14.34
#